data_AF-A0A967KVV3-F1
#
_entry.id   AF-A0A967KVV3-F1
#
_cell.length_a   1.000
_cell.length_b   1.000
_cell.length_c   1.000
_cell.angle_alpha   90.00
_cell.angle_beta   90.00
_cell.angle_gamma   90.00
#
_symmetry.space_group_name_H-M   'P 1'
#
loop_
_entity.id
_entity.type
_entity.pdbx_description
1 polymer ?
#
loop_
_entity_poly.entity_id
_entity_poly.type
_entity_poly.pdbx_seq_one_letter_code
_entity_poly.pdbx_strand_id
1 'polypeptide(L)'
;MTESVINPGEEAACAAFLNAYPEYKATSILDDWRREEYGRLDRNKQIYLDYTGGGLYAESQLQRHMALLQNNVFGNPHSVNPTSQAMTDLVESTREYVLHYFNASPEEYTAVFTLNASGALKLVGESYPFRLGDHY
;
A
#
# COMPACT_ATOMS: atom_id res chain seq x y z
N MET A 1 23.13 -19.86 -2.39
CA MET A 1 24.08 -18.81 -2.78
C MET A 1 24.48 -19.05 -4.23
N THR A 2 23.80 -18.39 -5.15
CA THR A 2 24.33 -18.18 -6.50
C THR A 2 24.31 -16.68 -6.68
N GLU A 3 25.47 -16.05 -6.47
CA GLU A 3 25.70 -14.68 -6.91
C GLU A 3 25.36 -14.63 -8.41
N SER A 4 24.42 -13.78 -8.80
CA SER A 4 24.30 -13.43 -10.21
C SER A 4 25.57 -12.67 -10.55
N VAL A 5 26.50 -13.36 -11.18
CA VAL A 5 27.68 -12.73 -11.78
C VAL A 5 27.14 -11.75 -12.80
N ILE A 6 27.15 -10.46 -12.45
CA ILE A 6 26.84 -9.39 -13.38
C ILE A 6 27.87 -9.51 -14.50
N ASN A 7 27.39 -9.56 -15.75
CA ASN A 7 28.28 -9.67 -16.89
C ASN A 7 29.14 -8.40 -16.96
N PRO A 8 30.46 -8.46 -17.19
CA PRO A 8 31.31 -7.27 -17.33
C PRO A 8 30.78 -6.21 -18.29
N GLY A 9 30.01 -6.61 -19.31
CA GLY A 9 29.33 -5.68 -20.22
C GLY A 9 28.20 -4.87 -19.55
N GLU A 10 27.49 -5.46 -18.59
CA GLU A 10 26.41 -4.80 -17.82
C GLU A 10 26.99 -3.78 -16.84
N GLU A 11 28.11 -4.08 -16.18
CA GLU A 11 28.80 -3.14 -15.31
C GLU A 11 29.30 -1.90 -16.08
N ALA A 12 29.92 -2.11 -17.25
CA ALA A 12 30.38 -1.03 -18.10
C ALA A 12 29.20 -0.16 -18.61
N ALA A 13 28.09 -0.79 -19.01
CA ALA A 13 26.89 -0.08 -19.44
C ALA A 13 26.26 0.72 -18.30
N CYS A 14 26.17 0.15 -17.10
CA CYS A 14 25.68 0.82 -15.91
C CYS A 14 26.55 2.03 -15.54
N ALA A 15 27.88 1.88 -15.55
CA ALA A 15 28.80 2.98 -15.29
C ALA A 15 28.66 4.11 -16.33
N ALA A 16 28.54 3.78 -17.61
CA ALA A 16 28.29 4.76 -18.67
C ALA A 16 26.96 5.50 -18.47
N PHE A 17 25.90 4.77 -18.09
CA PHE A 17 24.59 5.34 -17.78
C PHE A 17 24.66 6.30 -16.59
N LEU A 18 25.26 5.88 -15.47
CA LEU A 18 25.37 6.71 -14.27
C LEU A 18 26.27 7.95 -14.46
N ASN A 19 27.20 7.91 -15.41
CA ASN A 19 27.99 9.08 -15.80
C ASN A 19 27.17 10.04 -16.69
N ALA A 20 26.32 9.51 -17.56
CA ALA A 20 25.44 10.32 -18.41
C ALA A 20 24.25 10.93 -17.63
N TYR A 21 23.79 10.26 -16.57
CA TYR A 21 22.63 10.64 -15.75
C TYR A 21 22.98 10.62 -14.26
N PRO A 22 23.81 11.55 -13.76
CA PRO A 22 24.26 11.55 -12.38
C PRO A 22 23.12 11.71 -11.36
N GLU A 23 22.01 12.35 -11.74
CA GLU A 23 20.81 12.52 -10.90
C GLU A 23 20.18 11.18 -10.54
N TYR A 24 20.37 10.13 -11.35
CA TYR A 24 19.88 8.79 -11.05
C TYR A 24 20.48 8.26 -9.73
N LYS A 25 21.71 8.66 -9.38
CA LYS A 25 22.31 8.25 -8.09
C LYS A 25 21.51 8.80 -6.89
N ALA A 26 20.78 9.90 -7.06
CA ALA A 26 19.94 10.45 -6.01
C ALA A 26 18.71 9.57 -5.70
N THR A 27 18.39 8.59 -6.56
CA THR A 27 17.27 7.65 -6.35
C THR A 27 17.70 6.34 -5.69
N SER A 28 18.94 6.23 -5.16
CA SER A 28 19.45 4.99 -4.54
C SER A 28 18.58 4.47 -3.40
N ILE A 29 17.82 5.35 -2.75
CA ILE A 29 16.84 4.97 -1.73
C ILE A 29 15.79 3.98 -2.25
N LEU A 30 15.44 4.04 -3.54
CA LEU A 30 14.51 3.11 -4.18
C LEU A 30 15.14 1.71 -4.33
N ASP A 31 16.44 1.64 -4.59
CA ASP A 31 17.17 0.37 -4.65
C ASP A 31 17.25 -0.27 -3.27
N ASP A 32 17.48 0.55 -2.23
CA ASP A 32 17.44 0.11 -0.83
C ASP A 32 16.07 -0.43 -0.45
N TRP A 33 14.99 0.29 -0.77
CA TRP A 33 13.63 -0.18 -0.55
C TRP A 33 13.30 -1.44 -1.33
N ARG A 34 13.72 -1.54 -2.60
CA ARG A 34 13.51 -2.77 -3.39
C ARG A 34 14.17 -3.96 -2.71
N ARG A 35 15.42 -3.81 -2.26
CA ARG A 35 16.18 -4.87 -1.60
C ARG A 35 15.52 -5.30 -0.29
N GLU A 36 15.07 -4.36 0.52
CA GLU A 36 14.57 -4.60 1.87
C GLU A 36 13.09 -5.02 1.88
N GLU A 37 12.23 -4.29 1.18
CA GLU A 37 10.77 -4.49 1.22
C GLU A 37 10.26 -5.46 0.13
N TYR A 38 11.02 -5.63 -0.96
CA TYR A 38 10.60 -6.40 -2.13
C TYR A 38 11.63 -7.43 -2.60
N GLY A 39 12.65 -7.75 -1.80
CA GLY A 39 13.75 -8.65 -2.18
C GLY A 39 13.32 -10.07 -2.61
N ARG A 40 12.08 -10.47 -2.33
CA ARG A 40 11.47 -11.68 -2.87
C ARG A 40 11.40 -11.70 -4.40
N LEU A 41 11.32 -10.54 -5.05
CA LEU A 41 11.37 -10.43 -6.51
C LEU A 41 12.71 -10.93 -7.03
N ASP A 42 13.81 -10.47 -6.44
CA ASP A 42 15.16 -10.86 -6.88
C ASP A 42 15.46 -12.33 -6.54
N ARG A 43 15.09 -12.78 -5.32
CA ARG A 43 15.23 -14.19 -4.92
C ARG A 43 14.53 -15.15 -5.88
N ASN A 44 13.36 -14.76 -6.39
CA ASN A 44 12.56 -15.56 -7.30
C ASN A 44 12.78 -15.21 -8.78
N LYS A 45 13.73 -14.31 -9.08
CA LYS A 45 14.05 -13.83 -10.44
C LYS A 45 12.80 -13.33 -11.20
N GLN A 46 11.97 -12.54 -10.53
CA GLN A 46 10.72 -11.99 -11.06
C GLN A 46 10.86 -10.50 -11.35
N ILE A 47 10.35 -10.09 -12.51
CA ILE A 47 10.20 -8.68 -12.89
C ILE A 47 8.69 -8.39 -12.89
N TYR A 48 8.25 -7.59 -11.93
CA TYR A 48 6.84 -7.21 -11.79
C TYR A 48 6.63 -5.80 -12.33
N LEU A 49 5.85 -5.67 -13.40
CA LEU A 49 5.51 -4.39 -14.04
C LEU A 49 4.00 -4.11 -14.07
N ASP A 50 3.19 -4.98 -13.46
CA ASP A 50 1.72 -4.89 -13.47
C ASP A 50 1.16 -4.09 -12.28
N TYR A 51 1.80 -2.95 -11.96
CA TYR A 51 1.40 -2.11 -10.82
C TYR A 51 0.05 -1.41 -11.02
N THR A 52 -0.44 -1.32 -12.26
CA THR A 52 -1.78 -0.80 -12.56
C THR A 52 -2.88 -1.78 -12.16
N GLY A 53 -2.61 -3.08 -12.20
CA GLY A 53 -3.54 -4.13 -11.76
C GLY A 53 -3.57 -4.28 -10.24
N GLY A 54 -2.41 -4.19 -9.58
CA GLY A 54 -2.32 -4.22 -8.12
C GLY A 54 -0.91 -3.98 -7.59
N GLY A 55 -0.81 -3.30 -6.45
CA GLY A 55 0.46 -3.13 -5.75
C GLY A 55 0.90 -4.42 -5.05
N LEU A 56 2.21 -4.62 -4.98
CA LEU A 56 2.81 -5.65 -4.13
C LEU A 56 2.86 -5.17 -2.67
N TYR A 57 2.57 -6.07 -1.73
CA TYR A 57 2.79 -5.79 -0.31
C TYR A 57 4.29 -5.74 0.03
N ALA A 58 4.68 -4.83 0.90
CA ALA A 58 6.03 -4.74 1.45
C ALA A 58 6.25 -5.82 2.52
N GLU A 59 7.50 -6.25 2.71
CA GLU A 59 7.89 -7.22 3.74
C GLU A 59 7.50 -6.71 5.15
N SER A 60 7.77 -5.44 5.42
CA SER A 60 7.42 -4.82 6.71
C SER A 60 5.91 -4.73 6.96
N GLN A 61 5.09 -4.64 5.90
CA GLN A 61 3.62 -4.67 6.03
C GLN A 61 3.15 -6.04 6.47
N LEU A 62 3.67 -7.10 5.85
CA LEU A 62 3.33 -8.47 6.20
C LEU A 62 3.75 -8.79 7.65
N GLN A 63 4.98 -8.46 8.01
CA GLN A 63 5.51 -8.72 9.35
C GLN A 63 4.72 -8.00 10.43
N ARG A 64 4.42 -6.70 10.24
CA ARG A 64 3.61 -5.93 11.19
C ARG A 64 2.19 -6.46 11.31
N HIS A 65 1.56 -6.85 10.19
CA HIS A 65 0.22 -7.41 10.23
C HIS A 65 0.17 -8.76 10.96
N MET A 66 1.14 -9.65 10.71
CA MET A 66 1.24 -10.90 11.44
C MET A 66 1.50 -10.67 12.93
N ALA A 67 2.43 -9.77 13.29
CA ALA A 67 2.69 -9.43 14.68
C ALA A 67 1.47 -8.82 15.38
N LEU A 68 0.68 -8.00 14.67
CA LEU A 68 -0.57 -7.43 15.19
C LEU A 68 -1.54 -8.55 15.59
N LEU A 69 -1.76 -9.54 14.73
CA LEU A 69 -2.69 -10.64 15.00
C LEU A 69 -2.15 -11.67 16.00
N GLN A 70 -0.84 -11.91 16.03
CA GLN A 70 -0.22 -12.87 16.94
C GLN A 70 -0.19 -12.38 18.39
N ASN A 71 -0.02 -11.08 18.59
CA ASN A 71 0.21 -10.51 19.92
C ASN A 71 -1.04 -9.86 20.55
N ASN A 72 -2.17 -9.84 19.83
CA ASN A 72 -3.39 -9.18 20.30
C ASN A 72 -4.61 -10.06 20.05
N VAL A 73 -5.64 -9.87 20.87
CA VAL A 73 -6.95 -10.47 20.69
C VAL A 73 -7.93 -9.38 20.32
N PHE A 74 -8.54 -9.51 19.13
CA PHE A 74 -9.53 -8.57 18.64
C PHE A 74 -10.91 -9.21 18.59
N GLY A 75 -11.88 -8.50 19.15
CA GLY A 75 -13.29 -8.82 19.02
C GLY A 75 -13.92 -8.07 17.86
N ASN A 76 -15.15 -8.44 17.52
CA ASN A 76 -16.01 -7.58 16.70
C ASN A 76 -16.11 -6.20 17.39
N PRO A 77 -15.97 -5.07 16.67
CA PRO A 77 -16.29 -3.75 17.22
C PRO A 77 -17.71 -3.71 17.80
N HIS A 78 -18.07 -2.62 18.49
CA HIS A 78 -19.43 -2.32 18.97
C HIS A 78 -19.85 -2.91 20.33
N SER A 79 -18.92 -3.44 21.13
CA SER A 79 -19.18 -3.79 22.53
C SER A 79 -18.15 -3.15 23.46
N VAL A 80 -18.46 -3.12 24.75
CA VAL A 80 -17.57 -2.54 25.79
C VAL A 80 -16.45 -3.48 26.24
N ASN A 81 -16.35 -4.70 25.70
CA ASN A 81 -15.26 -5.61 26.04
C ASN A 81 -13.91 -5.04 25.54
N PRO A 82 -12.83 -5.09 26.34
CA PRO A 82 -11.50 -4.67 25.92
C PRO A 82 -11.07 -5.08 24.50
N THR A 83 -11.36 -6.31 24.06
CA THR A 83 -10.95 -6.78 22.72
C THR A 83 -11.74 -6.12 21.59
N SER A 84 -12.97 -5.71 21.86
CA SER A 84 -13.86 -4.99 20.94
C SER A 84 -13.47 -3.51 20.85
N GLN A 85 -13.14 -2.89 21.99
CA GLN A 85 -12.63 -1.53 22.04
C GLN A 85 -11.30 -1.40 21.29
N ALA A 86 -10.36 -2.34 21.52
CA ALA A 86 -9.08 -2.34 20.83
C ALA A 86 -9.23 -2.40 19.29
N MET A 87 -10.18 -3.17 18.77
CA MET A 87 -10.47 -3.18 17.33
C MET A 87 -11.14 -1.88 16.88
N THR A 88 -12.03 -1.30 17.69
CA THR A 88 -12.67 -0.01 17.39
C THR A 88 -11.63 1.09 17.25
N ASP A 89 -10.66 1.17 18.16
CA ASP A 89 -9.58 2.15 18.14
C ASP A 89 -8.69 2.00 16.88
N LEU A 90 -8.41 0.76 16.46
CA LEU A 90 -7.68 0.50 15.21
C LEU A 90 -8.47 0.94 13.97
N VAL A 91 -9.79 0.70 13.93
CA VAL A 91 -10.63 1.10 12.80
C VAL A 91 -10.73 2.62 12.71
N GLU A 92 -10.94 3.31 13.84
CA GLU A 92 -11.06 4.77 13.85
C GLU A 92 -9.70 5.46 13.57
N SER A 93 -8.59 4.98 14.13
CA SER A 93 -7.26 5.51 13.76
C SER A 93 -6.93 5.27 12.27
N THR A 94 -7.39 4.17 11.68
CA THR A 94 -7.25 3.94 10.24
C THR A 94 -8.08 4.95 9.44
N ARG A 95 -9.30 5.28 9.89
CA ARG A 95 -10.17 6.28 9.26
C ARG A 95 -9.52 7.66 9.27
N GLU A 96 -8.98 8.08 10.41
CA GLU A 96 -8.24 9.34 10.57
C GLU A 96 -7.01 9.39 9.65
N TYR A 97 -6.23 8.31 9.60
CA TYR A 97 -5.06 8.22 8.72
C TYR A 97 -5.43 8.39 7.24
N VAL A 98 -6.51 7.74 6.78
CA VAL A 98 -6.99 7.87 5.40
C VAL A 98 -7.40 9.30 5.10
N LEU A 99 -8.19 9.94 5.96
CA LEU A 99 -8.61 11.33 5.78
C LEU A 99 -7.41 12.28 5.74
N HIS A 100 -6.45 12.10 6.65
CA HIS A 100 -5.21 12.87 6.67
C HIS A 100 -4.40 12.70 5.39
N TYR A 101 -4.23 11.46 4.91
CA TYR A 101 -3.49 11.16 3.67
C TYR A 101 -4.09 11.88 2.45
N PHE A 102 -5.42 11.96 2.37
CA PHE A 102 -6.12 12.67 1.30
C PHE A 102 -6.32 14.16 1.56
N ASN A 103 -5.77 14.71 2.67
CA ASN A 103 -6.00 16.09 3.09
C ASN A 103 -7.50 16.46 3.17
N ALA A 104 -8.32 15.52 3.66
CA ALA A 104 -9.76 15.66 3.79
C ALA A 104 -10.12 15.98 5.25
N SER A 105 -10.81 17.10 5.49
CA SER A 105 -11.25 17.48 6.83
C SER A 105 -12.30 16.48 7.36
N PRO A 106 -12.17 15.96 8.59
CA PRO A 106 -13.20 15.12 9.19
C PRO A 106 -14.52 15.88 9.48
N GLU A 107 -14.51 17.22 9.42
CA GLU A 107 -15.71 18.06 9.56
C GLU A 107 -16.57 18.07 8.28
N GLU A 108 -15.97 17.78 7.14
CA GLU A 108 -16.61 17.80 5.81
C GLU A 108 -16.73 16.40 5.20
N TYR A 109 -15.75 15.53 5.46
CA TYR A 109 -15.62 14.21 4.85
C TYR A 109 -15.71 13.08 5.87
N THR A 110 -16.30 11.96 5.46
CA THR A 110 -16.27 10.70 6.19
C THR A 110 -15.60 9.66 5.30
N ALA A 111 -14.54 9.01 5.79
CA ALA A 111 -13.98 7.83 5.14
C ALA A 111 -14.90 6.64 5.39
N VAL A 112 -15.33 5.92 4.34
CA VAL A 112 -16.17 4.72 4.43
C VAL A 112 -15.39 3.55 3.84
N PHE A 113 -15.12 2.53 4.67
CA PHE A 113 -14.48 1.31 4.20
C PHE A 113 -15.46 0.46 3.39
N THR A 114 -15.05 0.08 2.19
CA THR A 114 -15.82 -0.77 1.28
C THR A 114 -14.95 -1.93 0.81
N LEU A 115 -15.55 -2.94 0.18
CA LEU A 115 -14.80 -4.10 -0.31
C LEU A 115 -13.70 -3.73 -1.31
N ASN A 116 -13.99 -2.78 -2.20
CA ASN A 116 -13.09 -2.25 -3.23
C ASN A 116 -13.76 -1.03 -3.93
N ALA A 117 -13.05 -0.43 -4.90
CA ALA A 117 -13.55 0.70 -5.68
C ALA A 117 -14.88 0.43 -6.39
N SER A 118 -15.05 -0.73 -7.04
CA SER A 118 -16.30 -1.09 -7.69
C SER A 118 -17.46 -1.24 -6.70
N GLY A 119 -17.19 -1.77 -5.51
CA GLY A 119 -18.15 -1.83 -4.41
C GLY A 119 -18.57 -0.44 -3.93
N ALA A 120 -17.63 0.50 -3.79
CA ALA A 120 -17.93 1.89 -3.45
C ALA A 120 -18.80 2.56 -4.52
N LEU A 121 -18.45 2.42 -5.80
CA LEU A 121 -19.23 2.98 -6.91
C LEU A 121 -20.65 2.41 -6.95
N LYS A 122 -20.80 1.10 -6.72
CA LYS A 122 -22.11 0.46 -6.63
C LYS A 122 -22.94 1.05 -5.49
N LEU A 123 -22.36 1.22 -4.30
CA LEU A 123 -23.07 1.82 -3.15
C LEU A 123 -23.57 3.23 -3.48
N VAL A 124 -22.74 4.06 -4.13
CA VAL A 124 -23.16 5.40 -4.59
C VAL A 124 -24.28 5.27 -5.63
N GLY A 125 -24.10 4.41 -6.64
CA GLY A 125 -25.07 4.19 -7.71
C GLY A 125 -26.45 3.72 -7.24
N GLU A 126 -26.51 2.91 -6.20
CA GLU A 126 -27.76 2.36 -5.65
C GLU A 126 -28.38 3.22 -4.55
N SER A 127 -27.58 4.03 -3.84
CA SER A 127 -28.03 4.76 -2.65
C SER A 127 -28.24 6.26 -2.88
N TYR A 128 -27.55 6.85 -3.86
CA TYR A 128 -27.70 8.27 -4.16
C TYR A 128 -29.04 8.50 -4.88
N PRO A 129 -29.86 9.49 -4.45
CA PRO A 129 -31.20 9.68 -4.99
C PRO A 129 -31.18 10.45 -6.32
N PHE A 130 -30.60 9.85 -7.37
CA PHE A 130 -30.52 10.45 -8.71
C PHE A 130 -31.91 10.81 -9.25
N ARG A 131 -32.01 11.97 -9.89
CA ARG A 131 -33.25 12.49 -10.49
C ARG A 131 -33.07 12.77 -11.96
N LEU A 132 -34.19 12.80 -12.67
CA LEU A 132 -34.22 13.18 -14.07
C LEU A 132 -33.71 14.63 -14.21
N GLY A 133 -32.66 14.82 -15.00
CA GLY A 133 -32.04 16.14 -15.24
C GLY A 133 -30.81 16.43 -14.38
N ASP A 134 -30.41 15.53 -13.48
CA ASP A 134 -29.13 15.64 -12.77
C ASP A 134 -27.94 15.48 -13.73
N HIS A 135 -26.83 16.16 -13.41
CA HIS A 135 -25.55 16.04 -14.12
C HIS A 135 -24.47 15.58 -13.14
N TYR A 136 -23.82 14.46 -13.45
CA TYR A 136 -22.82 13.79 -12.62
C TYR A 136 -21.71 13.19 -13.48
#